data_AF-A0A520ICE2-F1
#
_entry.id   AF-A0A520ICE2-F1
#
_cell.length_a   1.000
_cell.length_b   1.000
_cell.length_c   1.000
_cell.angle_alpha   90.00
_cell.angle_beta   90.00
_cell.angle_gamma   90.00
#
_symmetry.space_group_name_H-M   'P 1'
#
loop_
_entity.id
_entity.type
_entity.pdbx_description
1 polymer ?
#
loop_
_entity_poly.entity_id
_entity_poly.type
_entity_poly.pdbx_seq_one_letter_code
_entity_poly.pdbx_strand_id
1 'polypeptide(L)'
;MTETASPATLPPIEAEPRINPRVKTTGSLSRRMILIAAGWILLLLTGGGYALDSILVTAVTRNFDDQLEYVLTALIVSAEIGPEGEVLNSREPADQRFLEPNSGLYYQVSAPGQEIYASRSLWDRKLAYGARHNDLTVHAYDSDQFVDPKADPPERLRIVERDVTLPGSKLQWRFQVAQVRDGLDAQIRVLRKTLLRSFLLLAFGLIVMAALQTFYGLWPLRRVRDEIARMRAGKARQVERPMPIEVAPLVEELNALIEHNERQAEEARRHAGNLAHALKTPLTVIMNAATAKADDLGDTVVREARTMRRQVDHHLARARAVGRRGSAHSRADVWPSLESVERAVGVL
;
A
#
# COMPACT_ATOMS: atom_id res chain seq x y z
N MET A 1 -14.85 -77.86 -37.83
CA MET A 1 -15.06 -77.35 -36.45
C MET A 1 -13.76 -77.51 -35.70
N THR A 2 -13.02 -76.41 -35.52
CA THR A 2 -12.18 -76.13 -34.34
C THR A 2 -11.61 -74.73 -34.51
N GLU A 3 -12.24 -73.78 -33.83
CA GLU A 3 -11.92 -72.36 -33.80
C GLU A 3 -10.77 -72.13 -32.81
N THR A 4 -9.64 -71.63 -33.32
CA THR A 4 -8.47 -71.27 -32.51
C THR A 4 -8.68 -69.92 -31.84
N ALA A 5 -8.93 -69.93 -30.52
CA ALA A 5 -9.03 -68.73 -29.70
C ALA A 5 -7.64 -68.08 -29.48
N SER A 6 -7.50 -66.84 -29.92
CA SER A 6 -6.32 -65.97 -29.75
C SER A 6 -6.23 -65.44 -28.31
N PRO A 7 -5.03 -65.32 -27.69
CA PRO A 7 -4.90 -64.83 -26.32
C PRO A 7 -5.12 -63.31 -26.27
N ALA A 8 -6.06 -62.88 -25.43
CA ALA A 8 -6.33 -61.47 -25.18
C ALA A 8 -5.14 -60.78 -24.48
N THR A 9 -4.43 -59.93 -25.20
CA THR A 9 -3.40 -59.03 -24.67
C THR A 9 -4.06 -58.00 -23.74
N LEU A 10 -3.75 -58.03 -22.45
CA LEU A 10 -4.16 -56.98 -21.51
C LEU A 10 -3.57 -55.63 -21.95
N PRO A 11 -4.35 -54.54 -21.97
CA PRO A 11 -3.85 -53.23 -22.37
C PRO A 11 -2.80 -52.73 -21.37
N PRO A 12 -1.82 -51.93 -21.81
CA PRO A 12 -0.83 -51.32 -20.92
C PRO A 12 -1.55 -50.44 -19.89
N ILE A 13 -1.15 -50.53 -18.62
CA ILE A 13 -1.59 -49.57 -17.60
C ILE A 13 -0.95 -48.22 -17.95
N GLU A 14 -1.69 -47.36 -18.64
CA GLU A 14 -1.31 -45.97 -18.86
C GLU A 14 -1.21 -45.29 -17.48
N ALA A 15 0.00 -44.92 -17.09
CA ALA A 15 0.21 -44.11 -15.90
C ALA A 15 -0.47 -42.76 -16.13
N GLU A 16 -1.59 -42.52 -15.45
CA GLU A 16 -2.29 -41.23 -15.49
C GLU A 16 -1.28 -40.08 -15.28
N PRO A 17 -1.29 -39.05 -16.14
CA PRO A 17 -0.40 -37.92 -15.98
C PRO A 17 -0.69 -37.25 -14.64
N ARG A 18 0.31 -37.24 -13.75
CA ARG A 18 0.21 -36.57 -12.45
C ARG A 18 -0.09 -35.09 -12.68
N ILE A 19 -1.35 -34.71 -12.49
CA ILE A 19 -1.79 -33.32 -12.52
C ILE A 19 -1.08 -32.62 -11.36
N ASN A 20 -0.04 -31.85 -11.67
CA ASN A 20 0.57 -30.92 -10.72
C ASN A 20 -0.28 -29.64 -10.75
N PRO A 21 -1.17 -29.38 -9.76
CA PRO A 21 -1.89 -28.12 -9.72
C PRO A 21 -0.88 -27.01 -9.43
N ARG A 22 -0.41 -26.32 -10.48
CA ARG A 22 0.38 -25.10 -10.31
C ARG A 22 -0.55 -24.05 -9.72
N VAL A 23 -0.31 -23.68 -8.46
CA VAL A 23 -1.03 -22.61 -7.77
C VAL A 23 -0.88 -21.32 -8.60
N LYS A 24 -2.00 -20.66 -8.92
CA LYS A 24 -2.00 -19.36 -9.60
C LYS A 24 -1.39 -18.32 -8.67
N THR A 25 -0.30 -17.67 -9.07
CA THR A 25 0.41 -16.69 -8.24
C THR A 25 -0.14 -15.29 -8.42
N THR A 26 -0.64 -14.66 -7.36
CA THR A 26 -1.05 -13.24 -7.31
C THR A 26 0.12 -12.33 -6.90
N GLY A 27 1.18 -12.28 -7.73
CA GLY A 27 2.31 -11.36 -7.53
C GLY A 27 3.08 -11.50 -6.20
N SER A 28 4.01 -10.58 -5.94
CA SER A 28 4.77 -10.56 -4.68
C SER A 28 3.98 -9.85 -3.57
N LEU A 29 3.75 -10.54 -2.44
CA LEU A 29 3.16 -9.94 -1.24
C LEU A 29 3.97 -8.72 -0.75
N SER A 30 5.30 -8.79 -0.82
CA SER A 30 6.17 -7.68 -0.42
C SER A 30 5.92 -6.43 -1.26
N ARG A 31 5.72 -6.61 -2.58
CA ARG A 31 5.41 -5.49 -3.47
C ARG A 31 4.05 -4.89 -3.15
N ARG A 32 3.03 -5.72 -2.85
CA ARG A 32 1.70 -5.23 -2.48
C ARG A 32 1.73 -4.43 -1.17
N MET A 33 2.41 -4.94 -0.14
CA MET A 33 2.54 -4.23 1.13
C MET A 33 3.24 -2.88 0.96
N ILE A 34 4.36 -2.83 0.22
CA ILE A 34 5.08 -1.59 -0.04
C ILE A 34 4.23 -0.60 -0.83
N LEU A 35 3.48 -1.05 -1.85
CA LEU A 35 2.61 -0.17 -2.63
C LEU A 35 1.46 0.40 -1.81
N ILE A 36 0.83 -0.40 -0.96
CA ILE A 36 -0.25 0.06 -0.06
C ILE A 36 0.30 1.07 0.94
N ALA A 37 1.46 0.76 1.56
CA ALA A 37 2.12 1.68 2.49
C ALA A 37 2.50 3.00 1.80
N ALA A 38 3.12 2.93 0.62
CA ALA A 38 3.48 4.11 -0.17
C ALA A 38 2.24 4.94 -0.57
N GLY A 39 1.15 4.28 -0.95
CA GLY A 39 -0.12 4.94 -1.25
C GLY A 39 -0.67 5.72 -0.05
N TRP A 40 -0.70 5.10 1.13
CA TRP A 40 -1.14 5.76 2.37
C TRP A 40 -0.19 6.88 2.81
N ILE A 41 1.12 6.66 2.75
CA ILE A 41 2.13 7.68 3.07
C ILE A 41 1.95 8.89 2.16
N LEU A 42 1.82 8.68 0.86
CA LEU A 42 1.64 9.77 -0.11
C LEU A 42 0.32 10.52 0.14
N LEU A 43 -0.78 9.80 0.39
CA LEU A 43 -2.07 10.40 0.69
C LEU A 43 -2.02 11.28 1.93
N LEU A 44 -1.46 10.77 3.04
CA LEU A 44 -1.37 11.51 4.29
C LEU A 44 -0.40 12.70 4.20
N LEU A 45 0.76 12.53 3.56
CA LEU A 45 1.73 13.60 3.37
C LEU A 45 1.21 14.69 2.43
N THR A 46 0.49 14.33 1.38
CA THR A 46 -0.12 15.31 0.47
C THR A 46 -1.22 16.10 1.19
N GLY A 47 -2.11 15.42 1.91
CA GLY A 47 -3.16 16.07 2.69
C GLY A 47 -2.60 16.98 3.79
N GLY A 48 -1.66 16.46 4.59
CA GLY A 48 -1.00 17.23 5.65
C GLY A 48 -0.15 18.38 5.11
N GLY A 49 0.56 18.18 4.01
CA GLY A 49 1.36 19.21 3.35
C GLY A 49 0.50 20.35 2.80
N TYR A 50 -0.63 20.02 2.17
CA TYR A 50 -1.60 21.01 1.70
C TYR A 50 -2.23 21.81 2.85
N ALA A 51 -2.66 21.12 3.92
CA ALA A 51 -3.19 21.78 5.11
C ALA A 51 -2.17 22.74 5.74
N LEU A 52 -0.91 22.30 5.88
CA LEU A 52 0.14 23.13 6.44
C LEU A 52 0.51 24.32 5.54
N ASP A 53 0.61 24.14 4.21
CA ASP A 53 0.83 25.24 3.25
C ASP A 53 -0.27 26.29 3.38
N SER A 54 -1.54 25.87 3.34
CA SER A 54 -2.67 26.79 3.40
C SER A 54 -2.71 27.58 4.71
N ILE A 55 -2.45 26.95 5.86
CA ILE A 55 -2.40 27.62 7.16
C ILE A 55 -1.26 28.65 7.19
N LEU A 56 -0.05 28.28 6.74
CA LEU A 56 1.10 29.15 6.80
C LEU A 56 1.00 30.31 5.81
N VAL A 57 0.57 30.07 4.57
CA VAL A 57 0.33 31.12 3.58
C VAL A 57 -0.73 32.09 4.07
N THR A 58 -1.81 31.59 4.66
CA THR A 58 -2.87 32.42 5.26
C THR A 58 -2.32 33.24 6.42
N ALA A 59 -1.53 32.65 7.31
CA ALA A 59 -0.95 33.34 8.46
C ALA A 59 0.01 34.46 8.03
N VAL A 60 0.90 34.20 7.07
CA VAL A 60 1.84 35.21 6.56
C VAL A 60 1.10 36.31 5.80
N THR A 61 0.10 35.97 4.98
CA THR A 61 -0.71 36.96 4.26
C THR A 61 -1.52 37.84 5.22
N ARG A 62 -2.14 37.25 6.25
CA ARG A 62 -2.85 38.02 7.29
C ARG A 62 -1.92 38.94 8.05
N ASN A 63 -0.72 38.46 8.42
CA ASN A 63 0.25 39.32 9.08
C ASN A 63 0.68 40.51 8.20
N PHE A 64 0.79 40.30 6.90
CA PHE A 64 1.05 41.36 5.94
C PHE A 64 -0.12 42.36 5.86
N ASP A 65 -1.35 41.86 5.84
CA ASP A 65 -2.57 42.70 5.87
C ASP A 65 -2.66 43.51 7.16
N ASP A 66 -2.41 42.90 8.31
CA ASP A 66 -2.41 43.56 9.63
C ASP A 66 -1.39 44.71 9.69
N GLN A 67 -0.21 44.55 9.06
CA GLN A 67 0.80 45.60 8.97
C GLN A 67 0.32 46.79 8.13
N LEU A 68 -0.36 46.52 7.00
CA LEU A 68 -0.93 47.58 6.17
C LEU A 68 -2.12 48.26 6.87
N GLU A 69 -2.96 47.50 7.57
CA GLU A 69 -4.08 48.03 8.36
C GLU A 69 -3.58 48.93 9.51
N TYR A 70 -2.46 48.59 10.15
CA TYR A 70 -1.84 49.43 11.16
C TYR A 70 -1.44 50.80 10.59
N VAL A 71 -0.80 50.82 9.42
CA VAL A 71 -0.44 52.07 8.72
C VAL A 71 -1.69 52.83 8.28
N LEU A 72 -2.69 52.13 7.75
CA LEU A 72 -3.98 52.70 7.35
C LEU A 72 -4.67 53.39 8.54
N THR A 73 -4.68 52.74 9.71
CA THR A 73 -5.28 53.27 10.93
C THR A 73 -4.52 54.50 11.41
N ALA A 74 -3.18 54.48 11.39
CA ALA A 74 -2.37 55.64 11.72
C ALA A 74 -2.67 56.82 10.79
N LEU A 75 -2.81 56.56 9.49
CA LEU A 75 -3.17 57.55 8.46
C LEU A 75 -4.54 58.18 8.76
N ILE A 76 -5.55 57.37 9.06
CA ILE A 76 -6.90 57.83 9.42
C ILE A 76 -6.88 58.70 10.68
N VAL A 77 -6.15 58.28 11.72
CA VAL A 77 -6.08 59.01 13.00
C VAL A 77 -5.34 60.35 12.87
N SER A 78 -4.35 60.43 11.98
CA SER A 78 -3.60 61.67 11.73
C SER A 78 -4.29 62.63 10.75
N ALA A 79 -5.39 62.21 10.12
CA ALA A 79 -6.08 62.97 9.11
C ALA A 79 -7.01 64.01 9.73
N GLU A 80 -6.85 65.25 9.29
CA GLU A 80 -7.65 66.41 9.67
C GLU A 80 -8.25 67.06 8.42
N ILE A 81 -9.38 67.73 8.58
CA ILE A 81 -10.01 68.50 7.49
C ILE A 81 -9.47 69.93 7.56
N GLY A 82 -8.83 70.35 6.47
CA GLY A 82 -8.35 71.71 6.28
C GLY A 82 -9.48 72.74 6.12
N PRO A 83 -9.14 74.04 6.14
CA PRO A 83 -10.12 75.11 6.04
C PRO A 83 -10.88 75.16 4.71
N GLU A 84 -10.34 74.59 3.62
CA GLU A 84 -11.01 74.51 2.30
C GLU A 84 -11.72 73.16 2.07
N GLY A 85 -11.71 72.27 3.08
CA GLY A 85 -12.34 70.95 3.03
C GLY A 85 -11.44 69.85 2.46
N GLU A 86 -10.17 70.14 2.23
CA GLU A 86 -9.15 69.17 1.84
C GLU A 86 -8.72 68.28 3.03
N VAL A 87 -8.26 67.06 2.75
CA VAL A 87 -7.63 66.24 3.80
C VAL A 87 -6.16 66.62 3.92
N LEU A 88 -5.78 66.99 5.13
CA LEU A 88 -4.40 67.20 5.53
C LEU A 88 -4.05 66.17 6.58
N ASN A 89 -2.88 65.53 6.44
CA ASN A 89 -2.35 64.75 7.54
C ASN A 89 -1.47 65.62 8.41
N SER A 90 -1.87 65.76 9.68
CA SER A 90 -1.11 66.48 10.70
C SER A 90 0.26 65.82 10.96
N ARG A 91 0.38 64.53 10.62
CA ARG A 91 1.64 63.77 10.67
C ARG A 91 1.77 62.87 9.45
N GLU A 92 2.82 63.07 8.65
CA GLU A 92 3.16 62.13 7.59
C GLU A 92 3.59 60.77 8.20
N PRO A 93 3.22 59.63 7.57
CA PRO A 93 3.67 58.32 8.02
C PRO A 93 5.20 58.25 8.11
N ALA A 94 5.73 57.64 9.18
CA ALA A 94 7.17 57.66 9.49
C ALA A 94 8.04 56.80 8.54
N ASP A 95 7.45 55.95 7.70
CA ASP A 95 8.20 55.09 6.78
C ASP A 95 8.74 55.91 5.59
N GLN A 96 10.06 56.01 5.49
CA GLN A 96 10.76 56.77 4.44
C GLN A 96 10.37 56.32 3.03
N ARG A 97 9.95 55.06 2.85
CA ARG A 97 9.53 54.54 1.55
C ARG A 97 8.36 55.33 0.94
N PHE A 98 7.52 55.99 1.75
CA PHE A 98 6.47 56.85 1.19
C PHE A 98 6.98 58.11 0.47
N LEU A 99 8.23 58.50 0.72
CA LEU A 99 8.87 59.66 0.10
C LEU A 99 9.68 59.28 -1.15
N GLU A 100 10.07 58.03 -1.28
CA GLU A 100 10.88 57.51 -2.38
C GLU A 100 9.98 57.15 -3.58
N PRO A 101 10.16 57.78 -4.75
CA PRO A 101 9.40 57.44 -5.96
C PRO A 101 9.54 55.96 -6.32
N ASN A 102 8.42 55.27 -6.58
CA ASN A 102 8.37 53.85 -6.90
C ASN A 102 9.01 52.92 -5.84
N SER A 103 8.93 53.28 -4.56
CA SER A 103 9.43 52.43 -3.46
C SER A 103 8.68 51.11 -3.26
N GLY A 104 7.53 50.94 -3.92
CA GLY A 104 6.66 49.79 -3.71
C GLY A 104 5.75 49.89 -2.48
N LEU A 105 5.74 51.02 -1.77
CA LEU A 105 4.82 51.29 -0.66
C LEU A 105 4.12 52.64 -0.91
N TYR A 106 2.80 52.62 -0.92
CA TYR A 106 1.97 53.72 -1.40
C TYR A 106 0.81 53.97 -0.44
N TYR A 107 0.41 55.23 -0.28
CA TYR A 107 -0.89 55.56 0.31
C TYR A 107 -1.63 56.56 -0.57
N GLN A 108 -2.95 56.48 -0.57
CA GLN A 108 -3.82 57.42 -1.26
C GLN A 108 -5.05 57.69 -0.40
N VAL A 109 -5.42 58.97 -0.30
CA VAL A 109 -6.66 59.43 0.30
C VAL A 109 -7.47 60.14 -0.77
N SER A 110 -8.69 59.69 -0.99
CA SER A 110 -9.53 60.14 -2.09
C SER A 110 -10.98 60.27 -1.66
N ALA A 111 -11.63 61.35 -2.06
CA ALA A 111 -13.07 61.57 -1.90
C ALA A 111 -13.70 62.05 -3.21
N PRO A 112 -15.02 61.86 -3.41
CA PRO A 112 -15.68 62.28 -4.64
C PRO A 112 -15.62 63.80 -4.81
N GLY A 113 -15.09 64.27 -5.94
CA GLY A 113 -15.00 65.71 -6.26
C GLY A 113 -13.93 66.49 -5.48
N GLN A 114 -13.07 65.81 -4.72
CA GLN A 114 -11.94 66.41 -3.99
C GLN A 114 -10.60 66.06 -4.64
N GLU A 115 -9.58 66.86 -4.38
CA GLU A 115 -8.21 66.56 -4.81
C GLU A 115 -7.67 65.32 -4.08
N ILE A 116 -6.92 64.49 -4.80
CA ILE A 116 -6.35 63.25 -4.26
C ILE A 116 -5.11 63.59 -3.45
N TYR A 117 -5.09 63.19 -2.18
CA TYR A 117 -3.91 63.28 -1.35
C TYR A 117 -3.15 61.95 -1.38
N ALA A 118 -1.99 61.93 -2.03
CA ALA A 118 -1.22 60.72 -2.29
C ALA A 118 0.22 60.83 -1.77
N SER A 119 0.81 59.69 -1.41
CA SER A 119 2.24 59.59 -1.08
C SER A 119 3.13 59.97 -2.25
N ARG A 120 4.28 60.61 -2.01
CA ARG A 120 5.26 60.94 -3.07
C ARG A 120 5.77 59.71 -3.82
N SER A 121 5.76 58.54 -3.19
CA SER A 121 6.11 57.29 -3.83
C SER A 121 5.23 56.92 -5.02
N LEU A 122 3.98 57.39 -5.06
CA LEU A 122 3.07 57.19 -6.20
C LEU A 122 3.48 58.01 -7.43
N TRP A 123 4.20 59.12 -7.22
CA TRP A 123 4.63 60.04 -8.29
C TRP A 123 3.44 60.45 -9.20
N ASP A 124 3.43 59.99 -10.46
CA ASP A 124 2.38 60.29 -11.45
C ASP A 124 1.27 59.23 -11.48
N ARG A 125 1.40 58.15 -10.70
CA ARG A 125 0.46 57.02 -10.65
C ARG A 125 -0.65 57.31 -9.64
N LYS A 126 -1.82 56.71 -9.84
CA LYS A 126 -2.97 56.81 -8.92
C LYS A 126 -3.51 55.41 -8.63
N LEU A 127 -3.82 55.13 -7.37
CA LEU A 127 -4.54 53.93 -7.00
C LEU A 127 -5.98 54.04 -7.52
N ALA A 128 -6.52 52.95 -8.05
CA ALA A 128 -7.89 52.94 -8.54
C ALA A 128 -8.86 53.24 -7.38
N TYR A 129 -9.66 54.29 -7.55
CA TYR A 129 -10.67 54.75 -6.62
C TYR A 129 -12.00 54.85 -7.37
N GLY A 130 -13.06 54.21 -6.89
CA GLY A 130 -14.39 54.43 -7.49
C GLY A 130 -15.44 53.31 -7.39
N ALA A 131 -15.09 52.04 -7.14
CA ALA A 131 -16.09 51.00 -6.82
C ALA A 131 -15.51 49.68 -6.30
N ARG A 132 -16.10 49.17 -5.19
CA ARG A 132 -16.54 47.76 -5.00
C ARG A 132 -17.37 47.52 -3.72
N HIS A 133 -17.37 48.43 -2.75
CA HIS A 133 -18.12 48.29 -1.48
C HIS A 133 -18.47 49.68 -0.93
N ASN A 134 -19.60 49.81 -0.23
CA ASN A 134 -20.10 51.05 0.39
C ASN A 134 -20.32 50.80 1.89
N ASP A 135 -19.28 50.31 2.55
CA ASP A 135 -19.28 49.98 3.97
C ASP A 135 -18.03 50.57 4.65
N LEU A 136 -18.05 50.63 5.98
CA LEU A 136 -16.98 51.20 6.80
C LEU A 136 -15.98 50.13 7.29
N THR A 137 -16.01 48.94 6.70
CA THR A 137 -15.13 47.82 7.08
C THR A 137 -13.80 47.88 6.34
N VAL A 138 -12.81 47.16 6.85
CA VAL A 138 -11.48 47.07 6.23
C VAL A 138 -11.52 46.00 5.15
N HIS A 139 -11.09 46.36 3.95
CA HIS A 139 -10.99 45.45 2.81
C HIS A 139 -9.55 45.25 2.40
N ALA A 140 -9.10 44.00 2.31
CA ALA A 140 -7.77 43.63 1.84
C ALA A 140 -7.87 42.79 0.56
N TYR A 141 -7.22 43.22 -0.52
CA TYR A 141 -7.26 42.54 -1.80
C TYR A 141 -5.97 42.69 -2.61
N ASP A 142 -5.81 41.82 -3.61
CA ASP A 142 -4.71 41.90 -4.56
C ASP A 142 -5.12 42.75 -5.77
N SER A 143 -4.22 43.62 -6.23
CA SER A 143 -4.42 44.48 -7.39
C SER A 143 -3.25 44.37 -8.36
N ASP A 144 -3.58 44.34 -9.65
CA ASP A 144 -2.68 44.32 -10.80
C ASP A 144 -2.62 45.68 -11.51
N GLN A 145 -3.18 46.73 -10.90
CA GLN A 145 -3.26 48.07 -11.50
C GLN A 145 -1.91 48.69 -11.87
N PHE A 146 -0.83 48.23 -11.23
CA PHE A 146 0.53 48.72 -11.45
C PHE A 146 1.45 47.74 -12.18
N VAL A 147 0.91 46.67 -12.76
CA VAL A 147 1.69 45.68 -13.51
C VAL A 147 2.46 46.37 -14.64
N ASP A 148 3.79 46.35 -14.55
CA ASP A 148 4.65 46.60 -15.69
C ASP A 148 4.58 45.39 -16.63
N PRO A 149 4.11 45.53 -17.89
CA PRO A 149 4.05 44.44 -18.86
C PRO A 149 5.41 43.79 -19.16
N LYS A 150 6.53 44.44 -18.78
CA LYS A 150 7.89 43.95 -18.97
C LYS A 150 8.50 43.31 -17.73
N ALA A 151 7.87 43.45 -16.56
CA ALA A 151 8.36 42.84 -15.33
C ALA A 151 8.03 41.33 -15.30
N ASP A 152 9.05 40.51 -15.03
CA ASP A 152 8.89 39.08 -14.77
C ASP A 152 9.47 38.75 -13.38
N PRO A 153 8.63 38.46 -12.36
CA PRO A 153 7.17 38.38 -12.40
C PRO A 153 6.47 39.75 -12.42
N PRO A 154 5.18 39.83 -12.83
CA PRO A 154 4.41 41.07 -12.81
C PRO A 154 4.26 41.61 -11.38
N GLU A 155 4.52 42.90 -11.20
CA GLU A 155 4.42 43.60 -9.91
C GLU A 155 2.95 43.60 -9.43
N ARG A 156 2.67 42.82 -8.39
CA ARG A 156 1.33 42.75 -7.77
C ARG A 156 1.32 43.59 -6.51
N LEU A 157 0.24 44.33 -6.31
CA LEU A 157 0.01 45.07 -5.08
C LEU A 157 -0.93 44.29 -4.18
N ARG A 158 -0.70 44.39 -2.88
CA ARG A 158 -1.71 44.13 -1.86
C ARG A 158 -2.21 45.48 -1.38
N ILE A 159 -3.51 45.69 -1.42
CA ILE A 159 -4.16 46.95 -1.03
C ILE A 159 -5.04 46.66 0.17
N VAL A 160 -4.90 47.47 1.22
CA VAL A 160 -5.83 47.56 2.33
C VAL A 160 -6.52 48.91 2.28
N GLU A 161 -7.84 48.91 2.22
CA GLU A 161 -8.64 50.14 2.12
C GLU A 161 -9.78 50.18 3.14
N ARG A 162 -10.17 51.40 3.50
CA ARG A 162 -11.33 51.67 4.37
C ARG A 162 -11.93 53.03 4.05
N ASP A 163 -13.26 53.08 4.03
CA ASP A 163 -14.01 54.33 3.93
C ASP A 163 -14.33 54.86 5.34
N VAL A 164 -14.08 56.14 5.56
CA VAL A 164 -14.29 56.82 6.85
C VAL A 164 -14.87 58.21 6.64
N THR A 165 -15.83 58.59 7.48
CA THR A 165 -16.29 59.98 7.59
C THR A 165 -15.49 60.68 8.66
N LEU A 166 -14.62 61.62 8.27
CA LEU A 166 -13.83 62.41 9.19
C LEU A 166 -14.70 63.43 9.95
N PRO A 167 -14.38 63.73 11.23
CA PRO A 167 -15.04 64.81 11.97
C PRO A 167 -14.93 66.13 11.19
N GLY A 168 -16.06 66.81 10.97
CA GLY A 168 -16.11 68.06 10.19
C GLY A 168 -16.30 67.89 8.68
N SER A 169 -16.18 66.67 8.13
CA SER A 169 -16.48 66.38 6.73
C SER A 169 -17.90 65.83 6.55
N LYS A 170 -18.57 66.26 5.47
CA LYS A 170 -19.83 65.65 4.98
C LYS A 170 -19.59 64.53 3.96
N LEU A 171 -18.35 64.39 3.48
CA LEU A 171 -17.93 63.41 2.49
C LEU A 171 -17.34 62.18 3.17
N GLN A 172 -17.52 61.02 2.52
CA GLN A 172 -16.80 59.79 2.85
C GLN A 172 -15.44 59.80 2.16
N TRP A 173 -14.38 59.66 2.94
CA TRP A 173 -13.01 59.62 2.48
C TRP A 173 -12.55 58.16 2.43
N ARG A 174 -12.01 57.74 1.29
CA ARG A 174 -11.35 56.45 1.18
C ARG A 174 -9.88 56.60 1.47
N PHE A 175 -9.42 55.83 2.44
CA PHE A 175 -8.01 55.67 2.75
C PHE A 175 -7.55 54.34 2.16
N GLN A 176 -6.47 54.35 1.39
CA GLN A 176 -5.87 53.18 0.78
C GLN A 176 -4.39 53.14 1.13
N VAL A 177 -3.90 51.98 1.57
CA VAL A 177 -2.47 51.70 1.70
C VAL A 177 -2.17 50.48 0.84
N ALA A 178 -1.18 50.60 -0.04
CA ALA A 178 -0.80 49.56 -0.97
C ALA A 178 0.69 49.24 -0.84
N GLN A 179 1.03 47.96 -0.86
CA GLN A 179 2.42 47.50 -0.89
C GLN A 179 2.62 46.40 -1.93
N VAL A 180 3.79 46.41 -2.56
CA VAL A 180 4.22 45.37 -3.51
C VAL A 180 4.36 44.02 -2.81
N ARG A 181 3.86 42.96 -3.47
CA ARG A 181 3.80 41.60 -2.93
C ARG A 181 5.07 40.79 -3.15
N ASP A 182 6.06 41.29 -3.88
CA ASP A 182 7.27 40.53 -4.22
C ASP A 182 7.99 39.93 -3.01
N GLY A 183 8.08 40.69 -1.92
CA GLY A 183 8.64 40.21 -0.65
C GLY A 183 7.81 39.10 -0.02
N LEU A 184 6.48 39.28 0.01
CA LEU A 184 5.52 38.27 0.51
C LEU A 184 5.58 36.98 -0.34
N ASP A 185 5.55 37.11 -1.65
CA ASP A 185 5.60 35.99 -2.58
C ASP A 185 6.95 35.28 -2.52
N ALA A 186 8.06 36.01 -2.35
CA ALA A 186 9.37 35.42 -2.13
C ALA A 186 9.41 34.59 -0.83
N GLN A 187 8.86 35.11 0.27
CA GLN A 187 8.75 34.37 1.53
C GLN A 187 7.90 33.11 1.37
N ILE A 188 6.74 33.21 0.72
CA ILE A 188 5.88 32.06 0.42
C ILE A 188 6.60 31.02 -0.45
N ARG A 189 7.36 31.45 -1.48
CA ARG A 189 8.14 30.54 -2.33
C ARG A 189 9.23 29.81 -1.52
N VAL A 190 9.97 30.52 -0.66
CA VAL A 190 11.00 29.92 0.20
C VAL A 190 10.36 28.92 1.16
N LEU A 191 9.23 29.28 1.78
CA LEU A 191 8.47 28.41 2.66
C LEU A 191 8.04 27.13 1.93
N ARG A 192 7.36 27.26 0.79
CA ARG A 192 6.90 26.12 -0.03
C ARG A 192 8.04 25.21 -0.47
N LYS A 193 9.16 25.80 -0.90
CA LYS A 193 10.35 25.05 -1.31
C LYS A 193 10.93 24.25 -0.15
N THR A 194 10.97 24.84 1.04
CA THR A 194 11.45 24.19 2.27
C THR A 194 10.50 23.07 2.68
N LEU A 195 9.20 23.35 2.71
CA LEU A 195 8.15 22.38 3.03
C LEU A 195 8.20 21.17 2.10
N LEU A 196 8.24 21.42 0.79
CA LEU A 196 8.32 20.36 -0.22
C LEU A 196 9.56 19.49 -0.03
N ARG A 197 10.75 20.09 0.19
CA ARG A 197 11.99 19.34 0.44
C ARG A 197 11.90 18.48 1.70
N SER A 198 11.40 19.04 2.80
CA SER A 198 11.23 18.31 4.07
C SER A 198 10.25 17.15 3.92
N PHE A 199 9.11 17.36 3.24
CA PHE A 199 8.13 16.32 2.99
C PHE A 199 8.63 15.23 2.03
N LEU A 200 9.40 15.59 1.00
CA LEU A 200 10.04 14.62 0.11
C LEU A 200 11.07 13.76 0.86
N LEU A 201 11.89 14.39 1.71
CA LEU A 201 12.86 13.67 2.54
C LEU A 201 12.15 12.73 3.53
N LEU A 202 11.08 13.20 4.16
CA LEU A 202 10.25 12.40 5.06
C LEU A 202 9.56 11.24 4.32
N ALA A 203 8.96 11.50 3.16
CA ALA A 203 8.34 10.48 2.31
C ALA A 203 9.34 9.39 1.93
N PHE A 204 10.52 9.80 1.49
CA PHE A 204 11.61 8.89 1.15
C PHE A 204 12.00 8.02 2.35
N GLY A 205 12.23 8.65 3.52
CA GLY A 205 12.56 7.93 4.76
C GLY A 205 11.49 6.91 5.16
N LEU A 206 10.21 7.30 5.13
CA LEU A 206 9.09 6.42 5.47
C LEU A 206 8.93 5.26 4.48
N ILE A 207 9.11 5.49 3.18
CA ILE A 207 9.05 4.42 2.17
C ILE A 207 10.21 3.44 2.35
N VAL A 208 11.44 3.94 2.59
CA VAL A 208 12.60 3.09 2.87
C VAL A 208 12.37 2.26 4.13
N MET A 209 11.84 2.88 5.19
CA MET A 209 11.54 2.19 6.45
C MET A 209 10.47 1.10 6.25
N ALA A 210 9.38 1.41 5.53
CA ALA A 210 8.33 0.43 5.22
C ALA A 210 8.87 -0.73 4.36
N ALA A 211 9.76 -0.43 3.40
CA ALA A 211 10.43 -1.45 2.60
C ALA A 211 11.30 -2.35 3.48
N LEU A 212 12.16 -1.77 4.33
CA LEU A 212 12.99 -2.52 5.27
C LEU A 212 12.14 -3.40 6.19
N GLN A 213 11.10 -2.86 6.83
CA GLN A 213 10.20 -3.63 7.69
C GLN A 213 9.56 -4.80 6.93
N THR A 214 9.15 -4.58 5.68
CA THR A 214 8.59 -5.64 4.82
C THR A 214 9.63 -6.71 4.49
N PHE A 215 10.87 -6.31 4.18
CA PHE A 215 11.95 -7.25 3.88
C PHE A 215 12.34 -8.06 5.11
N TYR A 216 12.57 -7.42 6.25
CA TYR A 216 12.90 -8.08 7.52
C TYR A 216 11.76 -8.99 7.99
N GLY A 217 10.50 -8.55 7.92
CA GLY A 217 9.34 -9.34 8.34
C GLY A 217 9.08 -10.59 7.48
N LEU A 218 9.36 -10.52 6.17
CA LEU A 218 9.13 -11.65 5.25
C LEU A 218 10.38 -12.52 5.01
N TRP A 219 11.53 -12.11 5.53
CA TRP A 219 12.78 -12.86 5.35
C TRP A 219 12.73 -14.29 5.92
N PRO A 220 12.11 -14.57 7.08
CA PRO A 220 11.96 -15.94 7.58
C PRO A 220 11.16 -16.84 6.64
N LEU A 221 10.10 -16.32 6.00
CA LEU A 221 9.31 -17.10 5.02
C LEU A 221 10.14 -17.45 3.77
N ARG A 222 11.01 -16.54 3.32
CA ARG A 222 11.93 -16.83 2.21
C ARG A 222 12.89 -17.96 2.57
N ARG A 223 13.39 -17.97 3.81
CA ARG A 223 14.25 -19.05 4.32
C ARG A 223 13.55 -20.40 4.34
N VAL A 224 12.30 -20.46 4.83
CA VAL A 224 11.51 -21.71 4.82
C VAL A 224 11.31 -22.22 3.41
N ARG A 225 10.98 -21.33 2.46
CA ARG A 225 10.86 -21.70 1.04
C ARG A 225 12.14 -22.31 0.50
N ASP A 226 13.28 -21.69 0.80
CA ASP A 226 14.58 -22.17 0.33
C ASP A 226 14.94 -23.53 0.99
N GLU A 227 14.55 -23.76 2.24
CA GLU A 227 14.71 -25.06 2.91
C GLU A 227 13.90 -26.16 2.22
N ILE A 228 12.61 -25.90 1.97
CA ILE A 228 11.73 -26.83 1.27
C ILE A 228 12.28 -27.16 -0.13
N ALA A 229 12.88 -26.17 -0.81
CA ALA A 229 13.52 -26.40 -2.10
C ALA A 229 14.74 -27.33 -1.99
N ARG A 230 15.55 -27.19 -0.93
CA ARG A 230 16.68 -28.11 -0.66
C ARG A 230 16.21 -29.52 -0.37
N MET A 231 15.11 -29.67 0.38
CA MET A 231 14.51 -30.98 0.67
C MET A 231 13.96 -31.65 -0.59
N ARG A 232 13.24 -30.89 -1.44
CA ARG A 232 12.76 -31.40 -2.73
C ARG A 232 13.89 -31.86 -3.66
N ALA A 233 15.07 -31.24 -3.54
CA ALA A 233 16.27 -31.64 -4.26
C ALA A 233 17.03 -32.82 -3.62
N GLY A 234 16.51 -33.41 -2.53
CA GLY A 234 17.15 -34.51 -1.78
C GLY A 234 18.40 -34.10 -0.99
N LYS A 235 18.65 -32.79 -0.82
CA LYS A 235 19.85 -32.26 -0.17
C LYS A 235 19.71 -32.10 1.35
N ALA A 236 18.49 -32.21 1.87
CA ALA A 236 18.18 -32.11 3.29
C ALA A 236 16.99 -33.02 3.62
N ARG A 237 17.01 -33.63 4.81
CA ARG A 237 16.01 -34.60 5.28
C ARG A 237 14.98 -34.00 6.23
N GLN A 238 15.35 -32.90 6.89
CA GLN A 238 14.51 -32.14 7.82
C GLN A 238 14.96 -30.67 7.85
N VAL A 239 14.10 -29.79 8.36
CA VAL A 239 14.43 -28.38 8.63
C VAL A 239 15.01 -28.25 10.04
N GLU A 240 16.30 -27.95 10.17
CA GLU A 240 17.01 -27.91 11.47
C GLU A 240 17.32 -26.50 11.98
N ARG A 241 17.19 -25.49 11.11
CA ARG A 241 17.58 -24.12 11.45
C ARG A 241 16.56 -23.49 12.42
N PRO A 242 17.01 -22.70 13.41
CA PRO A 242 16.11 -21.97 14.29
C PRO A 242 15.26 -20.97 13.49
N MET A 243 13.96 -20.99 13.74
CA MET A 243 12.95 -20.15 13.09
C MET A 243 12.28 -19.24 14.11
N PRO A 244 11.71 -18.09 13.68
CA PRO A 244 10.87 -17.26 14.54
C PRO A 244 9.69 -18.05 15.11
N ILE A 245 9.22 -17.66 16.30
CA ILE A 245 8.16 -18.36 17.04
C ILE A 245 6.86 -18.48 16.24
N GLU A 246 6.59 -17.55 15.33
CA GLU A 246 5.39 -17.54 14.49
C GLU A 246 5.44 -18.61 13.39
N VAL A 247 6.64 -19.02 12.97
CA VAL A 247 6.85 -19.98 11.87
C VAL A 247 7.28 -21.35 12.39
N ALA A 248 7.80 -21.43 13.61
CA ALA A 248 8.20 -22.69 14.27
C ALA A 248 7.13 -23.80 14.20
N PRO A 249 5.85 -23.58 14.58
CA PRO A 249 4.86 -24.67 14.58
C PRO A 249 4.59 -25.23 13.17
N LEU A 250 4.61 -24.37 12.14
CA LEU A 250 4.45 -24.80 10.75
C LEU A 250 5.60 -25.70 10.30
N VAL A 251 6.82 -25.40 10.74
CA VAL A 251 8.02 -26.18 10.42
C VAL A 251 8.01 -27.53 11.16
N GLU A 252 7.53 -27.55 12.40
CA GLU A 252 7.34 -28.78 13.17
C GLU A 252 6.32 -29.71 12.52
N GLU A 253 5.15 -29.20 12.12
CA GLU A 253 4.14 -29.98 11.39
C GLU A 253 4.68 -30.51 10.06
N LEU A 254 5.44 -29.70 9.33
CA LEU A 254 6.08 -30.11 8.08
C LEU A 254 7.07 -31.26 8.32
N ASN A 255 7.97 -31.12 9.29
CA ASN A 255 8.95 -32.16 9.64
C ASN A 255 8.23 -33.45 10.07
N ALA A 256 7.17 -33.36 10.88
CA ALA A 256 6.38 -34.52 11.30
C ALA A 256 5.71 -35.24 10.11
N LEU A 257 5.17 -34.48 9.14
CA LEU A 257 4.58 -35.04 7.92
C LEU A 257 5.63 -35.77 7.06
N ILE A 258 6.83 -35.19 6.94
CA ILE A 258 7.93 -35.80 6.21
C ILE A 258 8.36 -37.10 6.88
N GLU A 259 8.55 -37.09 8.19
CA GLU A 259 8.90 -38.29 8.95
C GLU A 259 7.85 -39.39 8.78
N HIS A 260 6.56 -39.03 8.82
CA HIS A 260 5.49 -39.99 8.57
C HIS A 260 5.56 -40.60 7.16
N ASN A 261 5.85 -39.78 6.14
CA ASN A 261 5.97 -40.24 4.76
C ASN A 261 7.21 -41.15 4.58
N GLU A 262 8.35 -40.80 5.18
CA GLU A 262 9.54 -41.65 5.16
C GLU A 262 9.26 -43.03 5.79
N ARG A 263 8.60 -43.06 6.95
CA ARG A 263 8.20 -44.32 7.60
C ARG A 263 7.28 -45.16 6.72
N GLN A 264 6.27 -44.54 6.09
CA GLN A 264 5.37 -45.23 5.16
C GLN A 264 6.13 -45.77 3.94
N ALA A 265 7.06 -45.01 3.38
CA ALA A 265 7.87 -45.43 2.25
C ALA A 265 8.79 -46.61 2.61
N GLU A 266 9.39 -46.59 3.80
CA GLU A 266 10.19 -47.70 4.32
C GLU A 266 9.36 -48.95 4.57
N GLU A 267 8.16 -48.82 5.13
CA GLU A 267 7.21 -49.93 5.29
C GLU A 267 6.81 -50.53 3.94
N ALA A 268 6.50 -49.69 2.94
CA ALA A 268 6.19 -50.13 1.60
C ALA A 268 7.37 -50.88 0.95
N ARG A 269 8.59 -50.37 1.11
CA ARG A 269 9.82 -51.04 0.62
C ARG A 269 10.04 -52.40 1.31
N ARG A 270 9.86 -52.47 2.63
CA ARG A 270 9.95 -53.74 3.39
C ARG A 270 8.89 -54.74 2.92
N HIS A 271 7.65 -54.29 2.72
CA HIS A 271 6.57 -55.14 2.21
C HIS A 271 6.83 -55.64 0.79
N ALA A 272 7.34 -54.79 -0.11
CA ALA A 272 7.75 -55.20 -1.45
C ALA A 272 8.90 -56.21 -1.41
N GLY A 273 9.89 -56.01 -0.53
CA GLY A 273 10.99 -56.96 -0.32
C GLY A 273 10.52 -58.33 0.18
N ASN A 274 9.61 -58.35 1.16
CA ASN A 274 9.02 -59.59 1.69
C ASN A 274 8.22 -60.33 0.62
N LEU A 275 7.43 -59.61 -0.19
CA LEU A 275 6.70 -60.20 -1.30
C LEU A 275 7.66 -60.78 -2.35
N ALA A 276 8.71 -60.04 -2.71
CA ALA A 276 9.71 -60.52 -3.67
C ALA A 276 10.41 -61.79 -3.18
N HIS A 277 10.74 -61.87 -1.88
CA HIS A 277 11.32 -63.08 -1.29
C HIS A 277 10.33 -64.25 -1.31
N ALA A 278 9.07 -64.02 -0.91
CA ALA A 278 8.02 -65.03 -0.90
C ALA A 278 7.74 -65.63 -2.29
N LEU A 279 7.89 -64.83 -3.35
CA LEU A 279 7.72 -65.28 -4.74
C LEU A 279 8.97 -65.98 -5.32
N LYS A 280 10.17 -65.66 -4.83
CA LYS A 280 11.42 -66.29 -5.31
C LYS A 280 11.47 -67.79 -5.01
N THR A 281 10.98 -68.19 -3.84
CA THR A 281 11.00 -69.59 -3.39
C THR A 281 10.21 -70.53 -4.31
N PRO A 282 8.91 -70.32 -4.58
CA PRO A 282 8.14 -71.16 -5.51
C PRO A 282 8.69 -71.10 -6.94
N LEU A 283 9.19 -69.93 -7.37
CA LEU A 283 9.84 -69.80 -8.68
C LEU A 283 11.12 -70.66 -8.79
N THR A 284 11.91 -70.74 -7.72
CA THR A 284 13.11 -71.60 -7.66
C THR A 284 12.73 -73.08 -7.72
N VAL A 285 11.64 -73.48 -7.04
CA VAL A 285 11.11 -74.86 -7.11
C VAL A 285 10.67 -75.22 -8.52
N ILE A 286 9.93 -74.33 -9.19
CA ILE A 286 9.53 -74.52 -10.59
C ILE A 286 10.77 -74.64 -11.50
N MET A 287 11.75 -73.75 -11.35
CA MET A 287 12.98 -73.76 -12.16
C MET A 287 13.81 -75.02 -11.95
N ASN A 288 13.93 -75.51 -10.71
CA ASN A 288 14.65 -76.73 -10.39
C ASN A 288 13.94 -77.97 -10.97
N ALA A 289 12.61 -78.07 -10.83
CA ALA A 289 11.82 -79.15 -11.39
C ALA A 289 11.90 -79.18 -12.94
N ALA A 290 11.89 -78.00 -13.57
CA ALA A 290 12.04 -77.87 -15.02
C ALA A 290 13.44 -78.28 -15.49
N THR A 291 14.49 -77.88 -14.77
CA THR A 291 15.89 -78.21 -15.08
C THR A 291 16.15 -79.72 -14.92
N ALA A 292 15.54 -80.35 -13.91
CA ALA A 292 15.66 -81.78 -13.64
C ALA A 292 14.78 -82.66 -14.56
N LYS A 293 13.96 -82.07 -15.44
CA LYS A 293 12.96 -82.77 -16.27
C LYS A 293 12.10 -83.75 -15.47
N ALA A 294 11.61 -83.29 -14.32
CA ALA A 294 10.78 -84.12 -13.46
C ALA A 294 9.49 -84.54 -14.18
N ASP A 295 9.09 -85.80 -14.03
CA ASP A 295 7.88 -86.36 -14.66
C ASP A 295 6.58 -85.67 -14.18
N ASP A 296 6.62 -85.01 -13.01
CA ASP A 296 5.52 -84.28 -12.38
C ASP A 296 5.57 -82.75 -12.58
N LEU A 297 6.35 -82.26 -13.55
CA LEU A 297 6.59 -80.84 -13.78
C LEU A 297 5.28 -80.02 -13.93
N GLY A 298 4.31 -80.55 -14.67
CA GLY A 298 3.02 -79.87 -14.91
C GLY A 298 2.25 -79.62 -13.62
N ASP A 299 2.19 -80.62 -12.73
CA ASP A 299 1.51 -80.53 -11.45
C ASP A 299 2.24 -79.60 -10.48
N THR A 300 3.58 -79.63 -10.50
CA THR A 300 4.42 -78.74 -9.71
C THR A 300 4.26 -77.27 -10.13
N VAL A 301 4.21 -76.97 -11.44
CA VAL A 301 3.94 -75.61 -11.94
C VAL A 301 2.57 -75.10 -11.49
N VAL A 302 1.52 -75.90 -11.64
CA VAL A 302 0.16 -75.48 -11.25
C VAL A 302 0.05 -75.25 -9.74
N ARG A 303 0.67 -76.12 -8.93
CA ARG A 303 0.68 -76.00 -7.47
C ARG A 303 1.40 -74.74 -7.00
N GLU A 304 2.62 -74.51 -7.49
CA GLU A 304 3.42 -73.35 -7.09
C GLU A 304 2.86 -72.03 -7.65
N ALA A 305 2.31 -72.02 -8.87
CA ALA A 305 1.59 -70.87 -9.41
C ALA A 305 0.35 -70.51 -8.58
N ARG A 306 -0.41 -71.51 -8.10
CA ARG A 306 -1.55 -71.28 -7.19
C ARG A 306 -1.09 -70.71 -5.85
N THR A 307 0.07 -71.12 -5.34
CA THR A 307 0.67 -70.57 -4.12
C THR A 307 1.08 -69.11 -4.30
N MET A 308 1.76 -68.77 -5.39
CA MET A 308 2.10 -67.38 -5.72
C MET A 308 0.86 -66.49 -5.86
N ARG A 309 -0.18 -66.96 -6.56
CA ARG A 309 -1.43 -66.22 -6.72
C ARG A 309 -2.10 -65.91 -5.37
N ARG A 310 -2.19 -66.90 -4.48
CA ARG A 310 -2.73 -66.70 -3.12
C ARG A 310 -1.94 -65.67 -2.31
N GLN A 311 -0.61 -65.69 -2.40
CA GLN A 311 0.23 -64.70 -1.73
C GLN A 311 -0.02 -63.29 -2.27
N VAL A 312 -0.08 -63.11 -3.60
CA VAL A 312 -0.39 -61.83 -4.22
C VAL A 312 -1.78 -61.32 -3.83
N ASP A 313 -2.80 -62.19 -3.87
CA ASP A 313 -4.17 -61.85 -3.48
C ASP A 313 -4.24 -61.40 -2.02
N HIS A 314 -3.55 -62.10 -1.13
CA HIS A 314 -3.48 -61.76 0.30
C HIS A 314 -2.82 -60.38 0.52
N HIS A 315 -1.70 -60.11 -0.16
CA HIS A 315 -1.00 -58.84 -0.03
C HIS A 315 -1.79 -57.66 -0.65
N LEU A 316 -2.46 -57.87 -1.77
CA LEU A 316 -3.32 -56.86 -2.40
C LEU A 316 -4.58 -56.56 -1.57
N ALA A 317 -5.21 -57.58 -0.98
CA ALA A 317 -6.34 -57.39 -0.07
C ALA A 317 -5.93 -56.56 1.15
N ARG A 318 -4.75 -56.84 1.73
CA ARG A 318 -4.20 -56.07 2.86
C ARG A 318 -3.87 -54.62 2.47
N ALA A 319 -3.26 -54.39 1.30
CA ALA A 319 -2.94 -53.04 0.83
C ALA A 319 -4.21 -52.18 0.63
N ARG A 320 -5.27 -52.75 0.04
CA ARG A 320 -6.57 -52.07 -0.13
C ARG A 320 -7.23 -51.73 1.21
N ALA A 321 -7.12 -52.61 2.21
CA ALA A 321 -7.67 -52.36 3.54
C ALA A 321 -6.94 -51.24 4.31
N VAL A 322 -5.63 -51.08 4.09
CA VAL A 322 -4.84 -49.98 4.70
C VAL A 322 -5.10 -48.65 3.99
N GLY A 323 -5.23 -48.65 2.66
CA GLY A 323 -5.55 -47.43 1.89
C GLY A 323 -6.87 -46.76 2.29
N ARG A 324 -7.89 -47.54 2.71
CA ARG A 324 -9.16 -47.00 3.23
C ARG A 324 -9.07 -46.36 4.63
N ARG A 325 -7.98 -46.59 5.38
CA ARG A 325 -7.76 -45.94 6.68
C ARG A 325 -7.07 -44.58 6.56
N GLY A 326 -6.37 -44.29 5.45
CA GLY A 326 -5.81 -42.97 5.17
C GLY A 326 -6.88 -41.88 4.99
N SER A 327 -8.11 -42.25 4.62
CA SER A 327 -9.27 -41.36 4.54
C SER A 327 -10.01 -41.16 5.87
N ALA A 328 -9.50 -41.69 7.00
CA ALA A 328 -10.14 -41.62 8.31
C ALA A 328 -10.06 -40.23 9.01
N HIS A 329 -9.87 -39.15 8.25
CA HIS A 329 -10.28 -37.81 8.67
C HIS A 329 -11.72 -37.46 8.21
N SER A 330 -12.43 -38.41 7.58
CA SER A 330 -13.87 -38.29 7.39
C SER A 330 -14.57 -38.40 8.75
N ARG A 331 -14.95 -37.25 9.32
CA ARG A 331 -15.95 -37.18 10.40
C ARG A 331 -17.17 -37.98 9.94
N ALA A 332 -17.52 -39.03 10.69
CA ALA A 332 -18.78 -39.73 10.50
C ALA A 332 -19.84 -39.00 11.32
N ASP A 333 -20.93 -38.56 10.68
CA ASP A 333 -22.09 -38.06 11.40
C ASP A 333 -22.70 -39.22 12.19
N VAL A 334 -22.68 -39.09 13.52
CA VAL A 334 -23.17 -40.11 14.45
C VAL A 334 -24.71 -40.18 14.41
N TRP A 335 -25.35 -39.10 13.96
CA TRP A 335 -26.81 -38.93 13.95
C TRP A 335 -27.56 -39.93 13.04
N PRO A 336 -27.17 -40.15 11.77
CA PRO A 336 -27.74 -41.21 10.93
C PRO A 336 -27.62 -42.62 11.51
N SER A 337 -26.55 -42.88 12.28
CA SER A 337 -26.33 -44.20 12.89
C SER A 337 -27.27 -44.43 14.08
N LEU A 338 -27.56 -43.37 14.85
CA LEU A 338 -28.50 -43.38 15.97
C LEU A 338 -29.95 -43.55 15.49
N GLU A 339 -30.36 -42.87 14.42
CA GLU A 339 -31.68 -43.07 13.80
C GLU A 339 -31.87 -44.49 13.26
N SER A 340 -30.81 -45.14 12.78
CA SER A 340 -30.91 -46.53 12.33
C SER A 340 -31.12 -47.51 13.49
N VAL A 341 -30.54 -47.21 14.66
CA VAL A 341 -30.71 -48.03 15.88
C VAL A 341 -32.08 -47.79 16.49
N GLU A 342 -32.56 -46.54 16.51
CA GLU A 342 -33.93 -46.21 16.93
C GLU A 342 -34.98 -46.93 16.07
N ARG A 343 -34.82 -46.92 14.74
CA ARG A 343 -35.70 -47.68 13.83
C ARG A 343 -35.63 -49.19 14.02
N ALA A 344 -34.49 -49.74 14.46
CA ALA A 344 -34.35 -51.17 14.70
C ALA A 344 -34.94 -51.61 16.05
N VAL A 345 -34.91 -50.74 17.06
CA VAL A 345 -35.45 -51.01 18.40
C VAL A 345 -36.96 -50.71 18.48
N GLY A 346 -37.48 -49.78 17.69
CA GLY A 346 -38.92 -49.47 17.63
C GLY A 346 -39.79 -50.48 16.86
N VAL A 347 -39.22 -51.60 16.40
CA VAL A 347 -39.95 -52.70 15.71
C VAL A 347 -40.04 -53.96 16.61
N LEU A 348 -39.57 -53.89 17.85
CA LEU A 348 -39.89 -54.83 18.93
C LEU A 348 -40.95 -54.23 19.85
#